data_AF-A0AA38Z1L2-F1
#
_entry.id   AF-A0AA38Z1L2-F1
#
_cell.length_a   1.000
_cell.length_b   1.000
_cell.length_c   1.000
_cell.angle_alpha   90.00
_cell.angle_beta   90.00
_cell.angle_gamma   90.00
#
_symmetry.space_group_name_H-M   'P 1'
#
loop_
_entity.id
_entity.type
_entity.pdbx_description
1 polymer ?
#
loop_
_entity_poly.entity_id
_entity_poly.type
_entity_poly.pdbx_seq_one_letter_code
_entity_poly.pdbx_strand_id
1 'polypeptide(L)'
;MDPHHLDVENLDFGIDACNEFSPFEDDETPTFSSLLSEIFHVRCICHIINLILLDGLKLISPSLQAIHTAKHKTFVCSVIVNLYDEVCGLYCPDTNYLFMGDYVGRGYYSIETVTLLVALKVHYPQRITILGGNHESRQYGNANVWKIFTDLFDYFPLTALVESEIFCLPGGLSPSIDILDNIRNFDRVQEVPHEGPMCDLLWSDPDDRCGWGISPRGAGYTFGQDISEQFNHTNNLKLIARAHQLVMEGFNWDHEQKVVTIFSAPNYCYRCGNMASILEVDDCKGHTFIQFEPAPRRAEPDVTRRTPDYFL
;
A
#
# COMPACT_ATOMS: atom_id res chain seq x y z
N MET A 1 -6.96 -25.18 25.78
CA MET A 1 -5.60 -24.65 25.65
C MET A 1 -5.61 -23.83 24.39
N ASP A 2 -5.70 -22.52 24.57
CA ASP A 2 -5.86 -21.53 23.50
C ASP A 2 -4.46 -21.18 22.96
N PRO A 3 -4.18 -21.31 21.65
CA PRO A 3 -2.85 -21.09 21.10
C PRO A 3 -2.54 -19.62 20.76
N HIS A 4 -3.41 -18.65 21.10
CA HIS A 4 -3.24 -17.25 20.69
C HIS A 4 -2.78 -16.27 21.78
N HIS A 5 -2.25 -16.76 22.90
CA HIS A 5 -1.60 -15.87 23.86
C HIS A 5 -0.15 -15.60 23.45
N LEU A 6 0.10 -14.47 22.78
CA LEU A 6 1.44 -13.90 22.65
C LEU A 6 1.94 -13.57 24.06
N ASP A 7 2.92 -14.32 24.56
CA ASP A 7 3.62 -14.06 25.82
C ASP A 7 4.55 -12.85 25.61
N VAL A 8 4.02 -11.66 25.87
CA VAL A 8 4.71 -10.37 25.69
C VAL A 8 5.81 -10.17 26.75
N GLU A 9 5.82 -10.94 27.85
CA GLU A 9 6.71 -10.74 28.99
C GLU A 9 8.14 -11.29 28.82
N ASN A 10 8.42 -12.09 27.76
CA ASN A 10 9.72 -12.78 27.60
C ASN A 10 10.59 -12.25 26.45
N LEU A 11 10.22 -11.12 25.83
CA LEU A 11 11.09 -10.44 24.86
C LEU A 11 12.04 -9.47 25.59
N ASP A 12 13.13 -10.02 26.13
CA ASP A 12 14.21 -9.25 26.76
C ASP A 12 15.03 -8.50 25.68
N PHE A 13 14.52 -7.34 25.26
CA PHE A 13 15.25 -6.38 24.44
C PHE A 13 15.99 -5.42 25.36
N GLY A 14 17.19 -5.80 25.84
CA GLY A 14 18.17 -4.94 26.52
C GLY A 14 17.64 -3.56 26.94
N ILE A 15 16.84 -3.55 28.00
CA ILE A 15 15.97 -2.44 28.46
C ILE A 15 16.77 -1.26 29.05
N ASP A 16 18.10 -1.33 29.07
CA ASP A 16 18.92 -0.34 29.78
C ASP A 16 19.01 1.04 29.08
N ALA A 17 18.57 1.17 27.83
CA ALA A 17 18.41 2.48 27.18
C ALA A 17 17.02 3.11 27.36
N CYS A 18 16.05 2.38 27.90
CA CYS A 18 14.66 2.81 28.07
C CYS A 18 14.40 3.56 29.40
N ASN A 19 15.34 3.52 30.35
CA ASN A 19 15.13 4.04 31.71
C ASN A 19 15.37 5.55 31.88
N GLU A 20 15.65 6.30 30.82
CA GLU A 20 15.82 7.78 30.87
C GLU A 20 14.70 8.56 30.15
N PHE A 21 13.53 7.97 29.89
CA PHE A 21 12.41 8.70 29.30
C PHE A 21 11.27 8.89 30.29
N SER A 22 10.99 10.15 30.63
CA SER A 22 9.76 10.48 31.34
C SER A 22 8.57 10.27 30.40
N PRO A 23 7.43 9.77 30.89
CA PRO A 23 6.19 9.78 30.11
C PRO A 23 5.85 11.23 29.75
N PHE A 24 5.40 11.46 28.52
CA PHE A 24 4.82 12.74 28.12
C PHE A 24 3.53 12.94 28.91
N GLU A 25 3.42 14.09 29.59
CA GLU A 25 2.19 14.49 30.28
C GLU A 25 1.06 14.71 29.25
N ASP A 26 -0.15 14.31 29.63
CA ASP A 26 -1.35 14.02 28.83
C ASP A 26 -1.98 15.15 27.95
N ASP A 27 -1.26 16.16 27.46
CA ASP A 27 -1.95 17.30 26.79
C ASP A 27 -1.32 17.91 25.52
N GLU A 28 -0.29 17.30 24.91
CA GLU A 28 0.21 17.76 23.60
C GLU A 28 0.33 16.60 22.59
N THR A 29 -0.63 16.52 21.67
CA THR A 29 -0.46 15.69 20.47
C THR A 29 0.68 16.27 19.63
N PRO A 30 1.72 15.48 19.27
CA PRO A 30 2.83 15.99 18.50
C PRO A 30 2.36 16.50 17.14
N THR A 31 2.86 17.66 16.70
CA THR A 31 2.56 18.20 15.37
C THR A 31 3.07 17.25 14.28
N PHE A 32 2.37 17.15 13.14
CA PHE A 32 2.83 16.31 12.01
C PHE A 32 4.26 16.64 11.56
N SER A 33 4.68 17.90 11.70
CA SER A 33 6.06 18.34 11.42
C SER A 33 7.08 17.79 12.41
N SER A 34 6.74 17.63 13.70
CA SER A 34 7.63 17.02 14.69
C SER A 34 7.69 15.51 14.52
N LEU A 35 6.55 14.86 14.24
CA LEU A 35 6.49 13.43 13.91
C LEU A 35 7.37 13.09 12.69
N LEU A 36 7.34 13.92 11.65
CA LEU A 36 8.18 13.76 10.46
C LEU A 36 9.66 13.99 10.74
N SER A 37 10.00 15.04 11.49
CA SER A 37 11.40 15.31 11.88
C SER A 37 11.99 14.16 12.72
N GLU A 38 11.15 13.45 13.47
CA GLU A 38 11.55 12.29 14.28
C GLU A 38 11.64 11.00 13.43
N ILE A 39 10.72 10.78 12.48
CA ILE A 39 10.74 9.63 11.55
C ILE A 39 12.06 9.54 10.79
N PHE A 40 12.62 10.67 10.34
CA PHE A 40 13.90 10.72 9.63
C PHE A 40 15.14 10.56 10.53
N HIS A 41 14.97 10.48 11.85
CA HIS A 41 16.05 10.49 12.83
C HIS A 41 16.19 9.16 13.60
N VAL A 42 16.04 7.99 12.96
CA VAL A 42 16.45 6.64 13.44
C VAL A 42 15.82 6.16 14.77
N ARG A 43 15.23 7.03 15.59
CA ARG A 43 14.66 6.77 16.93
C ARG A 43 13.22 6.26 16.90
N CYS A 44 12.57 6.21 15.74
CA CYS A 44 11.12 5.97 15.66
C CYS A 44 10.70 4.51 15.47
N ILE A 45 11.57 3.57 15.09
CA ILE A 45 11.13 2.18 14.80
C ILE A 45 10.45 1.57 16.04
N CYS A 46 11.01 1.73 17.24
CA CYS A 46 10.40 1.24 18.48
C CYS A 46 9.07 1.95 18.84
N HIS A 47 8.95 3.24 18.54
CA HIS A 47 7.72 4.01 18.76
C HIS A 47 6.62 3.63 17.75
N ILE A 48 7.00 3.38 16.49
CA ILE A 48 6.13 2.87 15.43
C ILE A 48 5.66 1.46 15.75
N ILE A 49 6.54 0.59 16.23
CA ILE A 49 6.20 -0.75 16.71
C ILE A 49 5.22 -0.64 17.89
N ASN A 50 5.45 0.25 18.85
CA ASN A 50 4.51 0.48 19.94
C ASN A 50 3.17 1.06 19.45
N LEU A 51 3.14 1.98 18.48
CA LEU A 51 1.91 2.49 17.88
C LEU A 51 1.17 1.41 17.06
N ILE A 52 1.90 0.57 16.33
CA ILE A 52 1.35 -0.58 15.60
C ILE A 52 0.78 -1.63 16.56
N LEU A 53 1.45 -1.89 17.69
CA LEU A 53 1.06 -2.93 18.65
C LEU A 53 -0.02 -2.46 19.64
N LEU A 54 0.01 -1.20 20.08
CA LEU A 54 -0.96 -0.64 21.04
C LEU A 54 -2.23 -0.11 20.34
N ASP A 55 -2.11 0.36 19.10
CA ASP A 55 -3.19 0.94 18.31
C ASP A 55 -3.55 0.11 17.05
N GLY A 56 -2.97 -1.09 16.89
CA GLY A 56 -3.15 -2.00 15.76
C GLY A 56 -4.60 -2.38 15.46
N LEU A 57 -5.49 -2.29 16.46
CA LEU A 57 -6.93 -2.44 16.31
C LEU A 57 -7.55 -1.37 15.36
N LYS A 58 -6.94 -0.20 15.22
CA LYS A 58 -7.40 0.88 14.31
C LYS A 58 -7.02 0.65 12.85
N LEU A 59 -6.10 -0.29 12.59
CA LEU A 59 -5.70 -0.69 11.23
C LEU A 59 -6.52 -1.90 10.74
N ILE A 60 -7.17 -2.64 11.64
CA ILE A 60 -8.05 -3.76 11.28
C ILE A 60 -9.26 -3.21 10.51
N SER A 61 -9.17 -3.36 9.20
CA SER A 61 -10.12 -2.85 8.23
C SER A 61 -10.63 -4.02 7.37
N PRO A 62 -11.92 -4.10 7.00
CA PRO A 62 -12.42 -5.19 6.16
C PRO A 62 -11.62 -5.37 4.86
N SER A 63 -11.59 -6.60 4.32
CA SER A 63 -10.80 -6.97 3.13
C SER A 63 -11.09 -6.12 1.90
N LEU A 64 -12.32 -5.61 1.79
CA LEU A 64 -12.73 -4.58 0.84
C LEU A 64 -13.06 -3.28 1.60
N GLN A 65 -12.33 -2.21 1.30
CA GLN A 65 -12.57 -0.88 1.86
C GLN A 65 -13.52 -0.06 0.99
N ALA A 66 -14.62 0.42 1.54
CA ALA A 66 -15.47 1.39 0.85
C ALA A 66 -14.95 2.82 1.09
N ILE A 67 -14.73 3.59 0.02
CA ILE A 67 -14.26 4.97 0.08
C ILE A 67 -15.26 5.88 -0.62
N HIS A 68 -15.71 6.93 0.07
CA HIS A 68 -16.65 7.92 -0.45
C HIS A 68 -15.97 9.30 -0.59
N THR A 69 -16.08 9.92 -1.78
CA THR A 69 -15.53 11.24 -2.16
C THR A 69 -16.45 12.41 -1.80
N ALA A 70 -17.64 12.17 -1.22
CA ALA A 70 -18.73 13.13 -1.01
C ALA A 70 -18.39 14.46 -0.27
N LYS A 71 -17.14 14.67 0.14
CA LYS A 71 -16.64 15.94 0.67
C LYS A 71 -15.24 16.35 0.15
N HIS A 72 -14.46 15.43 -0.41
CA HIS A 72 -13.05 15.65 -0.76
C HIS A 72 -12.63 14.73 -1.90
N LYS A 73 -11.68 15.20 -2.72
CA LYS A 73 -11.06 14.42 -3.78
C LYS A 73 -10.36 13.18 -3.21
N THR A 74 -10.32 12.12 -4.01
CA THR A 74 -9.56 10.91 -3.69
C THR A 74 -8.44 10.71 -4.71
N PHE A 75 -7.20 10.63 -4.24
CA PHE A 75 -6.06 10.24 -5.05
C PHE A 75 -5.81 8.74 -4.93
N VAL A 76 -5.72 8.04 -6.05
CA VAL A 76 -5.43 6.61 -6.14
C VAL A 76 -4.06 6.41 -6.77
N CYS A 77 -3.17 5.68 -6.10
CA CYS A 77 -1.77 5.52 -6.47
C CYS A 77 -1.23 4.13 -6.07
N SER A 78 -0.14 3.67 -6.71
CA SER A 78 0.51 2.40 -6.33
C SER A 78 1.46 2.60 -5.14
N VAL A 79 2.55 3.35 -5.37
CA VAL A 79 3.58 3.72 -4.38
C VAL A 79 4.04 5.12 -4.69
N ILE A 80 4.18 6.00 -3.71
CA ILE A 80 4.79 7.32 -3.95
C ILE A 80 6.24 7.28 -3.46
N VAL A 81 7.19 7.20 -4.40
CA VAL A 81 8.61 7.40 -4.10
C VAL A 81 8.84 8.90 -3.97
N ASN A 82 9.25 9.36 -2.78
CA ASN A 82 9.26 10.77 -2.34
C ASN A 82 7.90 11.32 -1.91
N LEU A 83 7.13 10.50 -1.16
CA LEU A 83 5.92 10.89 -0.42
C LEU A 83 5.98 12.30 0.22
N TYR A 84 7.14 12.72 0.71
CA TYR A 84 7.26 14.01 1.40
C TYR A 84 7.00 15.21 0.48
N ASP A 85 7.73 15.36 -0.63
CA ASP A 85 7.61 16.57 -1.46
C ASP A 85 6.28 16.57 -2.26
N GLU A 86 5.74 15.39 -2.59
CA GLU A 86 4.52 15.27 -3.40
C GLU A 86 3.24 15.13 -2.58
N VAL A 87 3.20 14.27 -1.54
CA VAL A 87 1.99 14.12 -0.70
C VAL A 87 1.86 15.23 0.34
N CYS A 88 2.95 15.81 0.87
CA CYS A 88 2.81 17.00 1.71
C CYS A 88 2.58 18.28 0.88
N GLY A 89 2.98 18.29 -0.40
CA GLY A 89 2.58 19.32 -1.36
C GLY A 89 1.08 19.25 -1.73
N LEU A 90 0.46 18.08 -1.59
CA LEU A 90 -0.95 17.82 -1.82
C LEU A 90 -1.72 17.77 -0.49
N TYR A 91 -2.14 18.93 0.03
CA TYR A 91 -3.06 19.17 1.15
C TYR A 91 -3.67 17.93 1.85
N CYS A 92 -2.89 17.29 2.73
CA CYS A 92 -3.31 16.09 3.48
C CYS A 92 -4.50 16.30 4.45
N PRO A 93 -4.81 17.49 5.04
CA PRO A 93 -6.02 17.59 5.86
C PRO A 93 -7.32 17.49 5.04
N ASP A 94 -7.29 17.85 3.75
CA ASP A 94 -8.48 18.07 2.93
C ASP A 94 -8.63 17.08 1.78
N THR A 95 -7.91 15.96 1.80
CA THR A 95 -7.84 15.02 0.68
C THR A 95 -7.81 13.56 1.15
N ASN A 96 -8.48 12.66 0.42
CA ASN A 96 -8.37 11.22 0.66
C ASN A 96 -7.25 10.62 -0.21
N TYR A 97 -6.52 9.65 0.32
CA TYR A 97 -5.52 8.89 -0.41
C TYR A 97 -5.79 7.39 -0.32
N LEU A 98 -5.68 6.72 -1.45
CA LEU A 98 -5.69 5.28 -1.60
C LEU A 98 -4.36 4.83 -2.21
N PHE A 99 -3.63 4.03 -1.44
CA PHE A 99 -2.38 3.40 -1.84
C PHE A 99 -2.62 1.92 -2.16
N MET A 100 -2.18 1.44 -3.32
CA MET A 100 -2.49 0.10 -3.87
C MET A 100 -1.35 -0.92 -3.72
N GLY A 101 -0.46 -0.77 -2.73
CA GLY A 101 0.58 -1.76 -2.41
C GLY A 101 1.93 -1.55 -3.10
N ASP A 102 2.87 -2.49 -2.87
CA ASP A 102 4.26 -2.50 -3.36
C ASP A 102 5.21 -1.46 -2.75
N TYR A 103 4.98 -1.08 -1.49
CA TYR A 103 5.76 -0.12 -0.72
C TYR A 103 7.21 -0.57 -0.47
N VAL A 104 7.45 -1.89 -0.52
CA VAL A 104 8.74 -2.51 -0.25
C VAL A 104 9.29 -3.25 -1.47
N GLY A 105 10.60 -3.53 -1.48
CA GLY A 105 11.23 -4.45 -2.42
C GLY A 105 12.39 -3.84 -3.19
N ARG A 106 12.14 -2.97 -4.18
CA ARG A 106 13.17 -2.55 -5.14
C ARG A 106 13.84 -1.19 -4.86
N GLY A 107 13.28 -0.38 -3.96
CA GLY A 107 13.81 0.94 -3.57
C GLY A 107 14.66 0.88 -2.30
N TYR A 108 15.63 1.80 -2.18
CA TYR A 108 16.51 1.87 -0.99
C TYR A 108 15.79 2.32 0.29
N TYR A 109 14.64 2.98 0.17
CA TYR A 109 13.93 3.63 1.29
C TYR A 109 12.61 2.93 1.64
N SER A 110 12.59 1.59 1.57
CA SER A 110 11.37 0.79 1.77
C SER A 110 10.81 0.95 3.20
N ILE A 111 11.68 0.98 4.21
CA ILE A 111 11.27 1.09 5.62
C ILE A 111 10.72 2.49 5.92
N GLU A 112 11.39 3.53 5.41
CA GLU A 112 10.96 4.93 5.55
C GLU A 112 9.60 5.16 4.87
N THR A 113 9.39 4.55 3.70
CA THR A 113 8.12 4.63 2.95
C THR A 113 6.98 4.04 3.76
N VAL A 114 7.11 2.79 4.22
CA VAL A 114 6.07 2.13 5.01
C VAL A 114 5.83 2.85 6.33
N THR A 115 6.91 3.27 7.01
CA THR A 115 6.84 4.04 8.26
C THR A 115 6.00 5.29 8.10
N LEU A 116 6.27 6.09 7.05
CA LEU A 116 5.53 7.32 6.79
C LEU A 116 4.05 7.04 6.48
N LEU A 117 3.76 6.02 5.68
CA LEU A 117 2.38 5.64 5.36
C LEU A 117 1.60 5.23 6.62
N VAL A 118 2.22 4.43 7.50
CA VAL A 118 1.59 4.02 8.76
C VAL A 118 1.36 5.23 9.67
N ALA A 119 2.34 6.14 9.79
CA ALA A 119 2.19 7.37 10.55
C ALA A 119 1.05 8.24 10.01
N LEU A 120 0.95 8.40 8.68
CA LEU A 120 -0.15 9.09 8.01
C LEU A 120 -1.50 8.43 8.28
N LYS A 121 -1.56 7.10 8.25
CA LYS A 121 -2.78 6.34 8.57
C LYS A 121 -3.22 6.50 10.01
N VAL A 122 -2.28 6.50 10.95
CA VAL A 122 -2.57 6.74 12.38
C VAL A 122 -3.07 8.17 12.59
N HIS A 123 -2.45 9.15 11.92
CA HIS A 123 -2.81 10.56 12.07
C HIS A 123 -4.12 10.93 11.35
N TYR A 124 -4.38 10.33 10.18
CA TYR A 124 -5.57 10.60 9.35
C TYR A 124 -6.33 9.30 8.99
N PRO A 125 -6.90 8.59 9.98
CA PRO A 125 -7.42 7.24 9.80
C PRO A 125 -8.60 7.14 8.81
N GLN A 126 -9.39 8.20 8.63
CA GLN A 126 -10.50 8.23 7.67
C GLN A 126 -10.10 8.74 6.27
N ARG A 127 -8.87 9.25 6.11
CA ARG A 127 -8.40 9.84 4.83
C ARG A 127 -7.40 8.96 4.11
N ILE A 128 -6.59 8.23 4.86
CA ILE A 128 -5.54 7.38 4.30
C ILE A 128 -6.04 5.95 4.28
N THR A 129 -6.03 5.32 3.10
CA THR A 129 -6.29 3.90 2.92
C THR A 129 -5.06 3.27 2.29
N ILE A 130 -4.58 2.19 2.90
CA ILE A 130 -3.38 1.46 2.50
C ILE A 130 -3.82 0.04 2.19
N LEU A 131 -3.66 -0.39 0.94
CA LEU A 131 -3.86 -1.79 0.54
C LEU A 131 -2.52 -2.54 0.62
N GLY A 132 -2.57 -3.85 0.86
CA GLY A 132 -1.40 -4.72 0.75
C GLY A 132 -1.15 -5.09 -0.71
N GLY A 133 0.10 -5.10 -1.15
CA GLY A 133 0.53 -5.55 -2.48
C GLY A 133 1.25 -6.90 -2.43
N ASN A 134 1.82 -7.31 -3.56
CA ASN A 134 2.48 -8.62 -3.67
C ASN A 134 3.91 -8.64 -3.09
N HIS A 135 4.51 -7.46 -2.90
CA HIS A 135 5.83 -7.32 -2.29
C HIS A 135 5.81 -7.34 -0.75
N GLU A 136 4.65 -7.10 -0.13
CA GLU A 136 4.43 -7.11 1.32
C GLU A 136 4.34 -8.55 1.90
N SER A 137 5.32 -9.40 1.58
CA SER A 137 5.37 -10.81 2.00
C SER A 137 6.63 -11.14 2.78
N ARG A 138 6.60 -12.24 3.55
CA ARG A 138 7.73 -12.69 4.39
C ARG A 138 8.95 -13.17 3.60
N GLN A 139 8.91 -13.16 2.27
CA GLN A 139 9.95 -13.69 1.40
C GLN A 139 11.25 -12.85 1.37
N TYR A 140 11.24 -11.61 1.88
CA TYR A 140 12.32 -10.64 1.64
C TYR A 140 13.21 -10.25 2.85
N GLY A 141 13.13 -10.92 4.02
CA GLY A 141 14.00 -10.58 5.14
C GLY A 141 13.90 -11.46 6.40
N ASN A 142 14.94 -11.43 7.25
CA ASN A 142 15.05 -12.23 8.48
C ASN A 142 15.44 -11.39 9.72
N ALA A 143 15.34 -10.06 9.64
CA ALA A 143 15.61 -9.18 10.79
C ALA A 143 14.34 -8.99 11.64
N ASN A 144 14.50 -8.80 12.95
CA ASN A 144 13.38 -8.60 13.87
C ASN A 144 12.46 -7.44 13.46
N VAL A 145 13.04 -6.35 12.95
CA VAL A 145 12.28 -5.21 12.41
C VAL A 145 11.43 -5.61 11.20
N TRP A 146 12.01 -6.40 10.29
CA TRP A 146 11.29 -6.90 9.12
C TRP A 146 10.11 -7.79 9.53
N LYS A 147 10.29 -8.64 10.55
CA LYS A 147 9.22 -9.48 11.08
C LYS A 147 8.01 -8.65 11.54
N ILE A 148 8.26 -7.53 12.22
CA ILE A 148 7.17 -6.68 12.71
C ILE A 148 6.42 -6.01 11.55
N PHE A 149 7.14 -5.57 10.52
CA PHE A 149 6.48 -5.08 9.30
C PHE A 149 5.70 -6.16 8.58
N THR A 150 6.21 -7.40 8.50
CA THR A 150 5.46 -8.50 7.88
C THR A 150 4.22 -8.87 8.67
N ASP A 151 4.27 -8.82 10.00
CA ASP A 151 3.09 -9.05 10.84
C ASP A 151 2.07 -7.91 10.67
N LEU A 152 2.53 -6.67 10.46
CA LEU A 152 1.67 -5.53 10.11
C LEU A 152 0.99 -5.71 8.74
N PHE A 153 1.72 -6.22 7.74
CA PHE A 153 1.22 -6.33 6.37
C PHE A 153 0.00 -7.25 6.25
N ASP A 154 -0.08 -8.31 7.08
CA ASP A 154 -1.24 -9.19 7.17
C ASP A 154 -2.53 -8.41 7.55
N TYR A 155 -2.41 -7.23 8.17
CA TYR A 155 -3.54 -6.38 8.53
C TYR A 155 -4.00 -5.44 7.42
N PHE A 156 -3.28 -5.31 6.31
CA PHE A 156 -3.69 -4.44 5.22
C PHE A 156 -4.89 -5.04 4.45
N PRO A 157 -5.91 -4.23 4.12
CA PRO A 157 -6.95 -4.62 3.17
C PRO A 157 -6.38 -5.01 1.81
N LEU A 158 -7.12 -5.82 1.07
CA LEU A 158 -6.68 -6.30 -0.25
C LEU A 158 -7.15 -5.37 -1.37
N THR A 159 -8.36 -4.83 -1.22
CA THR A 159 -9.00 -4.04 -2.27
C THR A 159 -9.79 -2.88 -1.70
N ALA A 160 -10.12 -1.91 -2.56
CA ALA A 160 -10.99 -0.80 -2.22
C ALA A 160 -12.05 -0.58 -3.31
N LEU A 161 -13.16 0.02 -2.93
CA LEU A 161 -14.23 0.46 -3.82
C LEU A 161 -14.44 1.96 -3.61
N VAL A 162 -14.03 2.75 -4.59
CA VAL A 162 -14.17 4.22 -4.59
C VAL A 162 -15.48 4.58 -5.27
N GLU A 163 -16.30 5.40 -4.61
CA GLU A 163 -17.59 5.91 -5.13
C GLU A 163 -18.58 4.85 -5.59
N SER A 164 -18.45 3.62 -5.06
CA SER A 164 -19.24 2.45 -5.47
C SER A 164 -19.15 2.11 -6.96
N GLU A 165 -18.16 2.64 -7.67
CA GLU A 165 -18.05 2.55 -9.14
C GLU A 165 -16.65 2.19 -9.62
N ILE A 166 -15.59 2.49 -8.84
CA ILE A 166 -14.20 2.23 -9.20
C ILE A 166 -13.63 1.18 -8.25
N PHE A 167 -13.41 -0.02 -8.76
CA PHE A 167 -12.80 -1.11 -8.00
C PHE A 167 -11.28 -1.02 -8.09
N CYS A 168 -10.63 -0.88 -6.95
CA CYS A 168 -9.20 -0.64 -6.83
C CYS A 168 -8.48 -1.84 -6.20
N LEU A 169 -7.41 -2.32 -6.81
CA LEU A 169 -6.64 -3.48 -6.35
C LEU A 169 -5.19 -3.44 -6.86
N PRO A 170 -4.24 -4.09 -6.18
CA PRO A 170 -2.84 -4.11 -6.62
C PRO A 170 -2.65 -4.85 -7.95
N GLY A 171 -3.13 -6.11 -7.97
CA GLY A 171 -3.00 -7.05 -9.08
C GLY A 171 -4.16 -6.91 -10.07
N GLY A 172 -4.95 -7.97 -10.18
CA GLY A 172 -6.02 -8.05 -11.17
C GLY A 172 -7.13 -8.99 -10.73
N LEU A 173 -8.01 -9.37 -11.66
CA LEU A 173 -9.16 -10.20 -11.32
C LEU A 173 -8.76 -11.67 -11.03
N SER A 174 -9.66 -12.40 -10.36
CA SER A 174 -9.52 -13.84 -10.09
C SER A 174 -10.65 -14.63 -10.76
N PRO A 175 -10.38 -15.81 -11.35
CA PRO A 175 -11.42 -16.70 -11.86
C PRO A 175 -12.33 -17.28 -10.75
N SER A 176 -11.95 -17.11 -9.48
CA SER A 176 -12.72 -17.58 -8.33
C SER A 176 -13.57 -16.48 -7.67
N ILE A 177 -13.60 -15.28 -8.25
CA ILE A 177 -14.29 -14.11 -7.68
C ILE A 177 -15.20 -13.50 -8.76
N ASP A 178 -16.49 -13.76 -8.64
CA ASP A 178 -17.50 -13.19 -9.54
C ASP A 178 -18.09 -11.88 -9.00
N ILE A 179 -18.22 -11.77 -7.67
CA ILE A 179 -18.82 -10.61 -7.01
C ILE A 179 -17.94 -10.05 -5.90
N LEU A 180 -18.02 -8.73 -5.68
CA LEU A 180 -17.25 -8.02 -4.65
C LEU A 180 -17.50 -8.57 -3.23
N ASP A 181 -18.68 -9.13 -2.96
CA ASP A 181 -19.01 -9.75 -1.68
C ASP A 181 -18.18 -11.02 -1.39
N ASN A 182 -17.64 -11.69 -2.41
CA ASN A 182 -16.70 -12.80 -2.18
C ASN A 182 -15.43 -12.31 -1.47
N ILE A 183 -14.94 -11.12 -1.82
CA ILE A 183 -13.72 -10.52 -1.25
C ILE A 183 -13.93 -10.11 0.21
N ARG A 184 -15.12 -9.58 0.54
CA ARG A 184 -15.46 -9.12 1.90
C ARG A 184 -15.31 -10.22 2.96
N ASN A 185 -15.47 -11.48 2.55
CA ASN A 185 -15.48 -12.63 3.44
C ASN A 185 -14.13 -13.35 3.54
N PHE A 186 -13.05 -12.82 2.96
CA PHE A 186 -11.74 -13.44 3.09
C PHE A 186 -11.22 -13.36 4.53
N ASP A 187 -10.77 -14.50 5.04
CA ASP A 187 -9.86 -14.54 6.19
C ASP A 187 -8.50 -14.04 5.72
N ARG A 188 -8.30 -12.72 5.77
CA ARG A 188 -7.13 -12.09 5.15
C ARG A 188 -5.95 -11.90 6.09
N VAL A 189 -6.11 -12.11 7.40
CA VAL A 189 -5.06 -11.87 8.41
C VAL A 189 -4.15 -13.09 8.44
N GLN A 190 -3.42 -13.26 7.35
CA GLN A 190 -2.48 -14.35 7.11
C GLN A 190 -1.50 -13.96 6.01
N GLU A 191 -0.38 -14.67 5.94
CA GLU A 191 0.52 -14.61 4.78
C GLU A 191 -0.28 -14.94 3.50
N VAL A 192 -0.05 -14.16 2.44
CA VAL A 192 -0.65 -14.41 1.12
C VAL A 192 -0.31 -15.84 0.66
N PRO A 193 -1.32 -16.70 0.39
CA PRO A 193 -1.09 -18.03 -0.12
C PRO A 193 -0.40 -18.01 -1.50
N HIS A 194 0.30 -19.10 -1.86
CA HIS A 194 0.95 -19.21 -3.17
C HIS A 194 -0.05 -19.31 -4.35
N GLU A 195 -1.30 -19.69 -4.09
CA GLU A 195 -2.37 -19.84 -5.07
C GLU A 195 -3.74 -19.46 -4.50
N GLY A 196 -4.72 -19.29 -5.38
CA GLY A 196 -6.09 -18.99 -5.00
C GLY A 196 -6.42 -17.49 -5.02
N PRO A 197 -7.65 -17.12 -4.63
CA PRO A 197 -8.22 -15.82 -4.95
C PRO A 197 -7.48 -14.63 -4.33
N MET A 198 -6.88 -14.79 -3.14
CA MET A 198 -6.07 -13.74 -2.52
C MET A 198 -4.76 -13.52 -3.30
N CYS A 199 -4.12 -14.59 -3.76
CA CYS A 199 -2.94 -14.51 -4.62
C CYS A 199 -3.28 -13.83 -5.95
N ASP A 200 -4.38 -14.25 -6.59
CA ASP A 200 -4.82 -13.72 -7.87
C ASP A 200 -5.06 -12.20 -7.83
N LEU A 201 -5.73 -11.70 -6.77
CA LEU A 201 -5.98 -10.25 -6.59
C LEU A 201 -4.69 -9.41 -6.53
N LEU A 202 -3.57 -10.00 -6.16
CA LEU A 202 -2.27 -9.33 -6.02
C LEU A 202 -1.35 -9.54 -7.23
N TRP A 203 -1.56 -10.60 -8.01
CA TRP A 203 -0.62 -11.04 -9.07
C TRP A 203 -1.19 -11.05 -10.49
N SER A 204 -2.51 -11.02 -10.66
CA SER A 204 -3.12 -11.09 -11.99
C SER A 204 -2.88 -9.83 -12.83
N ASP A 205 -2.88 -9.98 -14.16
CA ASP A 205 -2.65 -8.91 -15.13
C ASP A 205 -3.71 -8.89 -16.26
N PRO A 206 -4.10 -7.72 -16.79
CA PRO A 206 -4.87 -7.65 -18.02
C PRO A 206 -4.02 -8.11 -19.21
N ASP A 207 -4.68 -8.67 -20.22
CA ASP A 207 -4.10 -9.17 -21.46
C ASP A 207 -5.11 -8.97 -22.62
N ASP A 208 -4.64 -8.88 -23.85
CA ASP A 208 -5.47 -8.67 -25.06
C ASP A 208 -6.19 -9.95 -25.53
N ARG A 209 -5.84 -11.09 -24.94
CA ARG A 209 -6.53 -12.38 -25.15
C ARG A 209 -8.01 -12.31 -24.75
N CYS A 210 -8.79 -13.26 -25.25
CA CYS A 210 -10.13 -13.54 -24.73
C CYS A 210 -10.04 -14.55 -23.56
N GLY A 211 -10.81 -14.32 -22.51
CA GLY A 211 -10.92 -15.18 -21.34
C GLY A 211 -9.70 -15.16 -20.41
N TRP A 212 -9.63 -16.16 -19.54
CA TRP A 212 -8.56 -16.33 -18.55
C TRP A 212 -7.30 -16.97 -19.12
N GLY A 213 -6.18 -16.76 -18.43
CA GLY A 213 -4.88 -17.28 -18.80
C GLY A 213 -3.87 -17.55 -17.73
N ILE A 214 -2.92 -18.41 -18.08
CA ILE A 214 -1.76 -18.68 -17.23
C ILE A 214 -0.88 -17.43 -17.22
N SER A 215 -0.65 -16.90 -16.02
CA SER A 215 0.24 -15.76 -15.81
C SER A 215 1.70 -16.17 -16.05
N PRO A 216 2.48 -15.37 -16.82
CA PRO A 216 3.91 -15.60 -16.97
C PRO A 216 4.69 -15.36 -15.68
N ARG A 217 4.06 -14.80 -14.64
CA ARG A 217 4.68 -14.55 -13.32
C ARG A 217 4.84 -15.82 -12.49
N GLY A 218 4.15 -16.90 -12.85
CA GLY A 218 4.07 -18.12 -12.04
C GLY A 218 3.11 -18.03 -10.86
N ALA A 219 2.34 -16.94 -10.76
CA ALA A 219 1.27 -16.70 -9.79
C ALA A 219 0.18 -15.82 -10.43
N GLY A 220 -1.07 -16.00 -10.00
CA GLY A 220 -2.23 -15.32 -10.58
C GLY A 220 -2.54 -15.73 -12.03
N TYR A 221 -3.35 -14.92 -12.70
CA TYR A 221 -3.84 -15.17 -14.05
C TYR A 221 -3.68 -13.95 -14.96
N THR A 222 -3.67 -14.16 -16.27
CA THR A 222 -4.00 -13.11 -17.22
C THR A 222 -5.50 -13.11 -17.52
N PHE A 223 -6.10 -11.95 -17.79
CA PHE A 223 -7.52 -11.84 -18.09
C PHE A 223 -7.80 -10.92 -19.28
N GLY A 224 -8.75 -11.34 -20.11
CA GLY A 224 -9.20 -10.60 -21.29
C GLY A 224 -10.23 -9.52 -21.02
N GLN A 225 -10.53 -8.73 -22.06
CA GLN A 225 -11.55 -7.68 -22.03
C GLN A 225 -12.95 -8.22 -21.69
N ASP A 226 -13.30 -9.40 -22.19
CA ASP A 226 -14.57 -10.07 -21.88
C ASP A 226 -14.74 -10.33 -20.38
N ILE A 227 -13.65 -10.68 -19.69
CA ILE A 227 -13.65 -10.92 -18.25
C ILE A 227 -13.84 -9.61 -17.48
N SER A 228 -13.10 -8.55 -17.83
CA SER A 228 -13.20 -7.27 -17.14
C SER A 228 -14.56 -6.61 -17.37
N GLU A 229 -15.11 -6.69 -18.58
CA GLU A 229 -16.47 -6.23 -18.90
C GLU A 229 -17.54 -6.99 -18.13
N GLN A 230 -17.46 -8.32 -18.10
CA GLN A 230 -18.43 -9.14 -17.36
C GLN A 230 -18.37 -8.85 -15.85
N PHE A 231 -17.17 -8.73 -15.28
CA PHE A 231 -16.99 -8.41 -13.87
C PHE A 231 -17.55 -7.02 -13.54
N ASN A 232 -17.24 -6.03 -14.37
CA ASN A 232 -17.74 -4.66 -14.20
C ASN A 232 -19.27 -4.61 -14.29
N HIS A 233 -19.85 -5.26 -15.29
CA HIS A 233 -21.31 -5.33 -15.44
C HIS A 233 -21.98 -6.00 -14.23
N THR A 234 -21.45 -7.15 -13.79
CA THR A 234 -22.00 -7.92 -12.67
C THR A 234 -21.97 -7.13 -11.36
N ASN A 235 -20.93 -6.34 -11.14
CA ASN A 235 -20.72 -5.58 -9.91
C ASN A 235 -21.14 -4.10 -10.01
N ASN A 236 -21.76 -3.70 -11.12
CA ASN A 236 -22.17 -2.32 -11.41
C ASN A 236 -21.01 -1.31 -11.29
N LEU A 237 -19.84 -1.69 -11.82
CA LEU A 237 -18.63 -0.88 -11.83
C LEU A 237 -18.45 -0.18 -13.18
N LYS A 238 -17.81 0.99 -13.14
CA LYS A 238 -17.39 1.71 -14.32
C LYS A 238 -15.94 1.42 -14.71
N LEU A 239 -15.11 1.13 -13.72
CA LEU A 239 -13.67 1.07 -13.86
C LEU A 239 -13.04 0.10 -12.86
N ILE A 240 -12.04 -0.65 -13.33
CA ILE A 240 -11.06 -1.32 -12.50
C ILE A 240 -9.77 -0.49 -12.53
N ALA A 241 -9.33 0.01 -11.38
CA ALA A 241 -8.07 0.71 -11.22
C ALA A 241 -7.06 -0.19 -10.53
N ARG A 242 -5.91 -0.42 -11.17
CA ARG A 242 -4.91 -1.37 -10.68
C ARG A 242 -3.49 -0.84 -10.70
N ALA A 243 -2.55 -1.58 -10.11
CA ALA A 243 -1.14 -1.25 -10.03
C ALA A 243 -0.24 -2.32 -10.69
N HIS A 244 0.91 -2.62 -10.08
CA HIS A 244 1.75 -3.83 -10.29
C HIS A 244 2.48 -3.98 -11.65
N GLN A 245 1.98 -3.41 -12.75
CA GLN A 245 2.70 -3.35 -14.03
C GLN A 245 3.40 -2.00 -14.22
N LEU A 246 4.70 -2.05 -14.56
CA LEU A 246 5.46 -0.86 -14.96
C LEU A 246 4.88 -0.31 -16.28
N VAL A 247 4.54 0.96 -16.30
CA VAL A 247 4.06 1.69 -17.48
C VAL A 247 4.88 2.97 -17.66
N MET A 248 5.29 3.25 -18.90
CA MET A 248 6.28 4.31 -19.19
C MET A 248 5.76 5.72 -18.90
N GLU A 249 4.47 5.96 -19.16
CA GLU A 249 3.81 7.25 -18.92
C GLU A 249 3.23 7.37 -17.50
N GLY A 250 3.46 6.38 -16.63
CA GLY A 250 2.88 6.33 -15.29
C GLY A 250 1.42 5.85 -15.23
N PHE A 251 0.71 5.78 -16.35
CA PHE A 251 -0.57 5.06 -16.45
C PHE A 251 -0.75 4.39 -17.84
N ASN A 252 -1.63 3.40 -17.93
CA ASN A 252 -2.04 2.77 -19.19
C ASN A 252 -3.52 2.36 -19.14
N TRP A 253 -4.22 2.49 -20.27
CA TRP A 253 -5.60 2.04 -20.43
C TRP A 253 -5.65 0.71 -21.18
N ASP A 254 -6.41 -0.23 -20.63
CA ASP A 254 -6.65 -1.55 -21.20
C ASP A 254 -8.16 -1.80 -21.31
N HIS A 255 -8.55 -2.78 -22.14
CA HIS A 255 -9.93 -3.28 -22.26
C HIS A 255 -10.96 -2.16 -22.49
N GLU A 256 -10.78 -1.36 -23.55
CA GLU A 256 -11.68 -0.23 -23.88
C GLU A 256 -11.91 0.77 -22.73
N GLN A 257 -10.84 1.11 -22.02
CA GLN A 257 -10.86 2.03 -20.87
C GLN A 257 -11.70 1.50 -19.69
N LYS A 258 -11.87 0.18 -19.58
CA LYS A 258 -12.50 -0.47 -18.43
C LYS A 258 -11.52 -0.90 -17.36
N VAL A 259 -10.23 -0.96 -17.71
CA VAL A 259 -9.13 -1.25 -16.80
C VAL A 259 -8.07 -0.18 -16.96
N VAL A 260 -7.61 0.40 -15.87
CA VAL A 260 -6.46 1.30 -15.85
C VAL A 260 -5.36 0.75 -14.96
N THR A 261 -4.14 0.74 -15.49
CA THR A 261 -2.92 0.50 -14.71
C THR A 261 -2.33 1.84 -14.31
N ILE A 262 -2.08 2.04 -13.01
CA ILE A 262 -1.48 3.24 -12.42
C ILE A 262 -0.14 2.84 -11.79
N PHE A 263 0.91 3.59 -12.13
CA PHE A 263 2.25 3.37 -11.63
C PHE A 263 2.84 4.67 -11.12
N SER A 264 3.02 4.76 -9.80
CA SER A 264 3.35 6.00 -9.11
C SER A 264 4.84 6.12 -8.73
N ALA A 265 5.70 5.23 -9.24
CA ALA A 265 7.15 5.24 -8.97
C ALA A 265 7.95 5.72 -10.20
N PRO A 266 8.40 6.98 -10.25
CA PRO A 266 9.10 7.51 -11.42
C PRO A 266 10.55 7.02 -11.49
N ASN A 267 11.08 6.85 -12.70
CA ASN A 267 12.39 6.25 -12.99
C ASN A 267 12.65 4.99 -12.15
N TYR A 268 11.76 4.01 -12.30
CA TYR A 268 11.75 2.78 -11.54
C TYR A 268 13.11 2.07 -11.57
N CYS A 269 13.49 1.49 -10.43
CA CYS A 269 14.81 0.89 -10.20
C CYS A 269 15.99 1.83 -10.55
N TYR A 270 15.77 3.14 -10.55
CA TYR A 270 16.72 4.20 -10.90
C TYR A 270 17.29 4.11 -12.33
N ARG A 271 16.63 3.36 -13.22
CA ARG A 271 17.13 3.04 -14.57
C ARG A 271 16.07 2.95 -15.66
N CYS A 272 14.79 2.80 -15.31
CA CYS A 272 13.73 2.57 -16.30
C CYS A 272 13.34 3.85 -17.06
N GLY A 273 13.56 5.03 -16.51
CA GLY A 273 13.26 6.31 -17.17
C GLY A 273 11.76 6.58 -17.39
N ASN A 274 10.87 5.84 -16.74
CA ASN A 274 9.43 6.07 -16.80
C ASN A 274 9.02 7.31 -16.00
N MET A 275 7.91 7.93 -16.39
CA MET A 275 7.13 8.84 -15.57
C MET A 275 6.32 8.06 -14.53
N ALA A 276 5.74 8.79 -13.59
CA ALA A 276 4.75 8.27 -12.66
C ALA A 276 3.42 9.02 -12.80
N SER A 277 2.34 8.39 -12.33
CA SER A 277 1.01 9.01 -12.32
C SER A 277 0.23 8.70 -11.05
N ILE A 278 -0.69 9.59 -10.70
CA ILE A 278 -1.75 9.41 -9.71
C ILE A 278 -3.09 9.61 -10.42
N LEU A 279 -4.11 8.82 -10.06
CA LEU A 279 -5.49 9.03 -10.49
C LEU A 279 -6.20 9.94 -9.48
N GLU A 280 -6.63 11.12 -9.91
CA GLU A 280 -7.51 12.00 -9.14
C GLU A 280 -8.96 11.65 -9.44
N VAL A 281 -9.76 11.39 -8.41
CA VAL A 281 -11.22 11.25 -8.50
C VAL A 281 -11.87 12.40 -7.77
N ASP A 282 -12.67 13.20 -8.48
CA ASP A 282 -13.35 14.36 -7.93
C ASP A 282 -14.70 14.00 -7.27
N ASP A 283 -15.35 15.01 -6.69
CA ASP A 283 -16.66 14.91 -6.04
C ASP A 283 -17.81 14.72 -7.03
N CYS A 284 -17.59 15.00 -8.30
CA CYS A 284 -18.51 14.79 -9.41
C CYS A 284 -18.30 13.42 -10.11
N LYS A 285 -17.46 12.54 -9.53
CA LYS A 285 -17.06 11.23 -10.09
C LYS A 285 -16.31 11.32 -11.43
N GLY A 286 -15.84 12.51 -11.78
CA GLY A 286 -14.83 12.71 -12.82
C GLY A 286 -13.49 12.15 -12.36
N HIS A 287 -12.67 11.73 -13.32
CA HIS A 287 -11.33 11.27 -13.02
C HIS A 287 -10.30 11.83 -14.00
N THR A 288 -9.12 12.16 -13.49
CA THR A 288 -8.01 12.70 -14.27
C THR A 288 -6.69 12.09 -13.79
N PHE A 289 -5.66 12.18 -14.61
CA PHE A 289 -4.32 11.69 -14.27
C PHE A 289 -3.38 12.86 -14.03
N ILE A 290 -2.66 12.82 -12.90
CA ILE A 290 -1.58 13.74 -12.59
C ILE A 290 -0.27 12.98 -12.80
N GLN A 291 0.45 13.33 -13.86
CA GLN A 291 1.75 12.75 -14.18
C GLN A 291 2.89 13.59 -13.60
N PHE A 292 3.96 12.94 -13.18
CA PHE A 292 5.13 13.59 -12.61
C PHE A 292 6.43 12.85 -12.93
N GLU A 293 7.52 13.61 -12.95
CA GLU A 293 8.88 13.13 -13.19
C GLU A 293 9.60 12.81 -11.89
N PRO A 294 10.72 12.07 -11.93
CA PRO A 294 11.51 11.80 -10.72
C PRO A 294 11.99 13.11 -10.08
N ALA A 295 11.84 13.21 -8.75
CA ALA A 295 12.40 14.34 -8.01
C ALA A 295 13.93 14.45 -8.24
N PRO A 296 14.50 15.66 -8.22
CA PRO A 296 15.94 15.86 -8.37
C PRO A 296 16.71 15.04 -7.33
N ARG A 297 17.78 14.35 -7.76
CA ARG A 297 18.65 13.64 -6.82
C ARG A 297 19.23 14.65 -5.83
N ARG A 298 18.84 14.58 -4.56
CA ARG A 298 19.63 15.17 -3.48
C ARG A 298 21.01 14.50 -3.54
N ALA A 299 22.09 15.29 -3.44
CA ALA A 299 23.46 14.81 -3.60
C ALA A 299 23.64 13.46 -2.90
N GLU A 300 24.20 12.48 -3.62
CA GLU A 300 24.26 11.08 -3.18
C GLU A 300 24.72 11.03 -1.71
N PRO A 301 23.88 10.59 -0.76
CA PRO A 301 24.43 10.18 0.52
C PRO A 301 25.43 9.08 0.20
N ASP A 302 26.62 9.16 0.76
CA ASP A 302 27.67 8.15 0.60
C ASP A 302 27.07 6.81 1.07
N VAL A 303 26.52 6.02 0.14
CA VAL A 303 25.84 4.77 0.43
C VAL A 303 26.94 3.78 0.76
N THR A 304 27.47 3.88 1.98
CA THR A 304 28.21 2.78 2.56
C THR A 304 27.25 1.59 2.52
N ARG A 305 27.65 0.52 1.83
CA ARG A 305 26.98 -0.80 1.88
C ARG A 305 27.12 -1.42 3.28
N ARG A 306 26.95 -0.63 4.34
CA ARG A 306 26.77 -1.14 5.68
C ARG A 306 25.29 -1.42 5.81
N THR A 307 24.97 -2.70 5.98
CA THR A 307 23.73 -3.13 6.61
C THR A 307 23.55 -2.25 7.85
N PRO A 308 22.50 -1.42 7.93
CA PRO A 308 22.28 -0.57 9.09
C PRO A 308 22.29 -1.41 10.37
N ASP A 309 22.82 -0.87 11.48
CA ASP A 309 23.07 -1.65 12.70
C ASP A 309 21.82 -2.31 13.28
N TYR A 310 20.62 -1.85 12.94
CA TYR A 310 19.34 -2.47 13.33
C TYR A 310 18.99 -3.76 12.56
N PHE A 311 19.81 -4.16 11.59
CA PHE A 311 19.74 -5.47 10.91
C PHE A 311 20.77 -6.48 11.46
N LEU A 312 21.61 -6.09 12.43
CA LEU A 312 22.53 -6.97 13.18
C LEU A 312 21.87 -7.42 14.49
#